data_AF-A0A1J6HC75-F1
#
_entry.id   AF-A0A1J6HC75-F1
#
_cell.length_a   1.000
_cell.length_b   1.000
_cell.length_c   1.000
_cell.angle_alpha   90.00
_cell.angle_beta   90.00
_cell.angle_gamma   90.00
#
_symmetry.space_group_name_H-M   'P 1'
#
loop_
_entity.id
_entity.type
_entity.pdbx_description
1 polymer ?
#
loop_
_entity_poly.entity_id
_entity_poly.type
_entity_poly.pdbx_seq_one_letter_code
_entity_poly.pdbx_strand_id
1 'polypeptide(L)'
;FIVNSRMFLLSMSLAPNFKTYGFWNRVGLGSLVTDETFGVAITPYLKGEAINDRWMHGLNITAYLFWAISCVAGALFGEYISNPQTLGLDFAITAMFIFLAIAQFESITKSRLRIYIVLIIAVIVMMLSLSMFMPSYLAILIAATISAALGVMM
;
A
#
# COMPACT_ATOMS: atom_id res chain seq x y z
N PHE A 1 5.32 16.06 -5.62
CA PHE A 1 6.45 15.11 -5.67
C PHE A 1 6.63 14.36 -4.35
N ILE A 2 6.69 15.06 -3.21
CA ILE A 2 6.87 14.44 -1.87
C ILE A 2 5.79 13.40 -1.54
N VAL A 3 4.54 13.58 -1.96
CA VAL A 3 3.44 12.61 -1.75
C VAL A 3 3.77 11.19 -2.25
N ASN A 4 4.55 11.06 -3.33
CA ASN A 4 4.92 9.77 -3.91
C ASN A 4 6.08 9.09 -3.17
N SER A 5 6.78 9.78 -2.26
CA SER A 5 7.83 9.14 -1.46
C SER A 5 7.28 8.08 -0.50
N ARG A 6 5.96 7.99 -0.32
CA ARG A 6 5.32 6.82 0.32
C ARG A 6 5.74 5.51 -0.37
N MET A 7 5.84 5.49 -1.70
CA MET A 7 6.21 4.30 -2.46
C MET A 7 7.64 3.86 -2.14
N PHE A 8 8.50 4.82 -1.82
CA PHE A 8 9.84 4.53 -1.32
C PHE A 8 9.80 3.84 0.04
N LEU A 9 8.97 4.30 0.98
CA LEU A 9 8.80 3.65 2.29
C LEU A 9 8.22 2.24 2.16
N LEU A 10 7.21 2.05 1.30
CA LEU A 10 6.60 0.74 1.02
C LEU A 10 7.62 -0.23 0.40
N SER A 11 8.39 0.24 -0.58
CA SER A 11 9.46 -0.54 -1.20
C SER A 11 10.56 -0.91 -0.21
N MET A 12 10.91 0.00 0.71
CA MET A 12 11.90 -0.24 1.76
C MET A 12 11.45 -1.34 2.74
N SER A 13 10.14 -1.43 3.01
CA SER A 13 9.57 -2.49 3.87
C SER A 13 9.72 -3.89 3.25
N LEU A 14 9.59 -4.01 1.92
CA LEU A 14 9.73 -5.29 1.20
C LEU A 14 11.18 -5.62 0.79
N ALA A 15 12.05 -4.61 0.70
CA ALA A 15 13.43 -4.75 0.26
C ALA A 15 14.27 -5.84 0.98
N PRO A 16 14.13 -6.08 2.30
CA PRO A 16 14.89 -7.11 3.01
C PRO A 16 14.72 -8.51 2.43
N ASN A 17 13.53 -8.82 1.90
CA ASN A 17 13.20 -10.14 1.38
C ASN A 17 13.90 -10.45 0.04
N PHE A 18 14.31 -9.41 -0.69
CA PHE A 18 14.91 -9.54 -2.01
C PHE A 18 16.42 -9.23 -2.04
N LYS A 19 17.08 -9.17 -0.87
CA LYS A 19 18.52 -8.82 -0.76
C LYS A 19 19.46 -9.76 -1.54
N THR A 20 19.07 -11.02 -1.72
CA THR A 20 19.86 -12.06 -2.40
C THR A 20 19.80 -11.98 -3.93
N TYR A 21 18.87 -11.19 -4.50
CA TYR A 21 18.70 -11.10 -5.94
C TYR A 21 19.58 -10.02 -6.60
N GLY A 22 19.82 -10.18 -7.91
CA GLY A 22 20.62 -9.25 -8.71
C GLY A 22 20.12 -7.79 -8.65
N PHE A 23 21.02 -6.84 -8.86
CA PHE A 23 20.73 -5.40 -8.78
C PHE A 23 19.54 -4.98 -9.65
N TRP A 24 19.54 -5.35 -10.93
CA TRP A 24 18.46 -5.00 -11.86
C TRP A 24 17.11 -5.60 -11.47
N ASN A 25 17.12 -6.80 -10.89
CA ASN A 25 15.91 -7.43 -10.40
C ASN A 25 15.31 -6.63 -9.23
N ARG A 26 16.16 -6.22 -8.28
CA ARG A 26 15.74 -5.39 -7.13
C ARG A 26 15.22 -4.02 -7.57
N VAL A 27 15.85 -3.38 -8.56
CA VAL A 27 15.37 -2.11 -9.13
C VAL A 27 13.99 -2.31 -9.76
N GLY A 28 13.82 -3.34 -10.58
CA GLY A 28 12.52 -3.67 -11.18
C GLY A 28 11.43 -3.88 -10.13
N LEU A 29 11.72 -4.71 -9.12
CA LEU A 29 10.79 -5.02 -8.04
C LEU A 29 10.34 -3.76 -7.31
N GLY A 30 11.28 -2.89 -6.87
CA GLY A 30 10.95 -1.67 -6.15
C GLY A 30 10.29 -0.59 -7.02
N SER A 31 10.60 -0.54 -8.32
CA SER A 31 10.03 0.47 -9.22
C SER A 31 8.58 0.22 -9.61
N LEU A 32 8.13 -1.03 -9.54
CA LEU A 32 6.81 -1.46 -9.98
C LEU A 32 5.81 -1.63 -8.81
N VAL A 33 6.24 -1.38 -7.57
CA VAL A 33 5.34 -1.47 -6.40
C VAL A 33 4.35 -0.30 -6.43
N THR A 34 3.10 -0.65 -6.12
CA THR A 34 1.97 0.26 -5.91
C THR A 34 1.39 0.05 -4.51
N ASP A 35 0.49 0.93 -4.07
CA ASP A 35 -0.16 0.82 -2.76
C ASP A 35 -0.95 -0.51 -2.65
N GLU A 36 -1.54 -0.97 -3.75
CA GLU A 36 -2.34 -2.20 -3.84
C GLU A 36 -1.49 -3.46 -3.85
N THR A 37 -0.45 -3.48 -4.69
CA THR A 37 0.47 -4.62 -4.79
C THR A 37 1.27 -4.80 -3.51
N PHE A 38 1.63 -3.71 -2.82
CA PHE A 38 2.16 -3.76 -1.46
C PHE A 38 1.14 -4.35 -0.48
N GLY A 39 -0.11 -3.89 -0.49
CA GLY A 39 -1.15 -4.38 0.41
C GLY A 39 -1.43 -5.88 0.26
N VAL A 40 -1.30 -6.41 -0.95
CA VAL A 40 -1.40 -7.86 -1.21
C VAL A 40 -0.13 -8.60 -0.78
N ALA A 41 1.06 -8.03 -1.02
CA ALA A 41 2.35 -8.67 -0.71
C ALA A 41 2.69 -8.71 0.79
N ILE A 42 2.22 -7.74 1.58
CA ILE A 42 2.57 -7.65 3.00
C ILE A 42 1.93 -8.76 3.84
N THR A 43 0.76 -9.26 3.46
CA THR A 43 0.04 -10.33 4.17
C THR A 43 0.82 -11.66 4.21
N PRO A 44 1.24 -12.26 3.07
CA PRO A 44 2.07 -13.45 3.09
C PRO A 44 3.44 -13.19 3.73
N TYR A 45 3.98 -11.97 3.57
CA TYR A 45 5.24 -11.58 4.22
C TYR A 45 5.15 -11.65 5.75
N LEU A 46 4.07 -11.12 6.35
CA LEU A 46 3.84 -11.17 7.80
C LEU A 46 3.57 -12.59 8.32
N LYS A 47 3.03 -13.48 7.48
CA LYS A 47 2.84 -14.90 7.79
C LYS A 47 4.13 -15.72 7.72
N GLY A 48 5.24 -15.12 7.29
CA GLY A 48 6.53 -15.81 7.14
C GLY A 48 6.62 -16.67 5.88
N GLU A 49 5.74 -16.44 4.90
CA GLU A 49 5.78 -17.13 3.62
C GLU A 49 6.90 -16.56 2.74
N ALA A 50 7.60 -17.44 2.02
CA ALA A 50 8.68 -17.02 1.14
C ALA A 50 8.12 -16.40 -0.14
N ILE A 51 8.14 -15.07 -0.22
CA ILE A 51 7.77 -14.35 -1.46
C ILE A 51 8.98 -14.33 -2.41
N ASN A 52 8.83 -15.00 -3.55
CA ASN A 52 9.85 -15.04 -4.59
C ASN A 52 9.77 -13.82 -5.54
N ASP A 53 10.87 -13.48 -6.20
CA ASP A 53 10.94 -12.38 -7.18
C ASP A 53 9.94 -12.52 -8.33
N ARG A 54 9.79 -13.75 -8.85
CA ARG A 54 8.84 -14.08 -9.92
C ARG A 54 7.39 -13.83 -9.52
N TRP A 55 7.05 -14.13 -8.28
CA TRP A 55 5.70 -13.91 -7.77
C TRP A 55 5.42 -12.41 -7.66
N MET A 56 6.37 -11.65 -7.13
CA MET A 56 6.23 -10.20 -6.97
C MET A 56 6.17 -9.47 -8.32
N HIS A 57 7.00 -9.86 -9.29
CA HIS A 57 6.90 -9.35 -10.67
C HIS A 57 5.58 -9.74 -11.32
N GLY A 58 5.13 -10.99 -11.13
CA GLY A 58 3.83 -11.44 -11.63
C GLY A 58 2.68 -10.61 -11.08
N LEU A 59 2.69 -10.33 -9.78
CA LEU A 59 1.72 -9.47 -9.11
C LEU A 59 1.73 -8.05 -9.70
N ASN A 60 2.91 -7.43 -9.79
CA ASN A 60 3.04 -6.06 -10.31
C ASN A 60 2.63 -5.97 -11.78
N ILE A 61 3.13 -6.85 -12.65
CA ILE A 61 2.81 -6.85 -14.08
C ILE A 61 1.32 -7.08 -14.29
N THR A 62 0.72 -8.02 -13.57
CA THR A 62 -0.72 -8.30 -13.67
C THR A 62 -1.54 -7.09 -13.25
N ALA A 63 -1.16 -6.38 -12.18
CA ALA A 63 -1.82 -5.15 -11.77
C ALA A 63 -1.77 -4.06 -12.85
N TYR A 64 -0.59 -3.83 -13.45
CA TYR A 64 -0.45 -2.88 -14.55
C TYR A 64 -1.24 -3.28 -15.81
N LEU A 65 -1.26 -4.56 -16.16
CA LEU A 65 -2.03 -5.08 -17.28
C LEU A 65 -3.52 -4.88 -17.06
N PHE A 66 -4.04 -5.24 -15.89
CA PHE A 66 -5.45 -5.02 -15.54
C PHE A 66 -5.82 -3.54 -15.55
N TRP A 67 -4.94 -2.68 -15.04
CA TRP A 67 -5.12 -1.24 -15.10
C TRP A 67 -5.23 -0.75 -16.55
N ALA A 68 -4.28 -1.12 -17.41
CA ALA A 68 -4.29 -0.75 -18.82
C ALA A 68 -5.56 -1.24 -19.56
N ILE A 69 -5.92 -2.51 -19.37
CA ILE A 69 -7.13 -3.11 -19.96
C ILE A 69 -8.38 -2.37 -19.46
N SER A 70 -8.45 -2.06 -18.17
CA SER A 70 -9.60 -1.34 -17.58
C SER A 70 -9.70 0.09 -18.11
N CYS A 71 -8.58 0.78 -18.32
CA CYS A 71 -8.56 2.10 -18.94
C CYS A 71 -9.02 2.06 -20.40
N VAL A 72 -8.57 1.07 -21.19
CA VAL A 72 -9.02 0.88 -22.57
C VAL A 72 -10.51 0.55 -22.61
N ALA A 73 -10.97 -0.37 -21.76
CA ALA A 73 -12.39 -0.70 -21.65
C ALA A 73 -13.22 0.53 -21.24
N GLY A 74 -12.76 1.30 -20.24
CA GLY A 74 -13.41 2.55 -19.82
C GLY A 74 -13.46 3.60 -20.93
N ALA A 75 -12.41 3.71 -21.75
CA ALA A 75 -12.39 4.63 -22.89
C ALA A 75 -13.36 4.21 -24.01
N LEU A 76 -13.45 2.91 -24.30
CA LEU A 76 -14.33 2.38 -25.35
C LEU A 76 -15.80 2.35 -24.95
N PHE A 77 -16.09 1.96 -23.70
CA PHE A 77 -17.45 1.77 -23.21
C PHE A 77 -17.99 2.97 -22.43
N GLY A 78 -17.14 3.92 -22.06
CA GLY A 78 -17.52 5.08 -21.25
C GLY A 78 -18.58 5.97 -21.92
N GLU A 79 -18.55 6.11 -23.25
CA GLU A 79 -19.54 6.89 -24.01
C GLU A 79 -20.96 6.30 -23.94
N TYR A 80 -21.07 5.00 -23.68
CA TYR A 80 -22.36 4.31 -23.54
C TYR A 80 -22.93 4.42 -22.12
N ILE A 81 -22.14 4.90 -21.15
CA ILE A 81 -22.58 5.08 -19.76
C ILE A 81 -23.13 6.49 -19.61
N SER A 82 -24.46 6.62 -19.73
CA SER A 82 -25.15 7.92 -19.69
C SER A 82 -25.13 8.57 -18.31
N ASN A 83 -25.01 7.78 -17.23
CA ASN A 83 -24.90 8.27 -15.86
C ASN A 83 -23.96 7.38 -15.04
N PRO A 84 -22.66 7.72 -14.96
CA PRO A 84 -21.68 6.95 -14.20
C PRO A 84 -21.91 7.01 -12.68
N GLN A 85 -22.52 8.09 -12.17
CA GLN A 85 -22.72 8.28 -10.73
C GLN A 85 -23.70 7.28 -10.12
N THR A 86 -24.69 6.81 -10.89
CA THR A 86 -25.65 5.79 -10.41
C THR A 86 -25.02 4.42 -10.21
N LEU A 87 -23.86 4.15 -10.83
CA LEU A 87 -23.13 2.90 -10.68
C LEU A 87 -22.30 2.85 -9.37
N GLY A 88 -22.22 3.95 -8.62
CA GLY A 88 -21.47 3.99 -7.35
C GLY A 88 -19.96 3.80 -7.52
N LEU A 89 -19.42 4.09 -8.72
CA LEU A 89 -17.99 3.94 -9.02
C LEU A 89 -17.10 4.82 -8.13
N ASP A 90 -17.63 5.92 -7.61
CA ASP A 90 -16.95 6.81 -6.66
C ASP A 90 -16.57 6.09 -5.34
N PHE A 91 -17.31 5.03 -4.99
CA PHE A 91 -17.03 4.24 -3.80
C PHE A 91 -15.97 3.14 -4.04
N ALA A 92 -15.66 2.79 -5.30
CA ALA A 92 -14.81 1.65 -5.61
C ALA A 92 -13.39 1.77 -5.00
N ILE A 93 -12.79 2.96 -5.07
CA ILE A 93 -11.46 3.21 -4.46
C ILE A 93 -11.53 3.08 -2.94
N THR A 94 -12.56 3.65 -2.31
CA THR A 94 -12.75 3.57 -0.86
C THR A 94 -12.96 2.12 -0.41
N ALA A 95 -13.80 1.37 -1.13
CA ALA A 95 -14.05 -0.05 -0.87
C ALA A 95 -12.77 -0.89 -0.98
N MET A 96 -11.93 -0.62 -1.97
CA MET A 96 -10.64 -1.28 -2.16
C MET A 96 -9.72 -1.08 -0.95
N PHE A 97 -9.57 0.16 -0.46
CA PHE A 97 -8.73 0.42 0.71
C PHE A 97 -9.29 -0.20 2.00
N ILE A 98 -10.62 -0.21 2.16
CA ILE A 98 -11.28 -0.91 3.28
C ILE A 98 -10.95 -2.41 3.22
N PHE A 99 -11.08 -3.03 2.05
CA PHE A 99 -10.75 -4.44 1.85
C PHE A 99 -9.27 -4.72 2.19
N LEU A 100 -8.33 -3.93 1.66
CA LEU A 100 -6.90 -4.08 1.96
C LEU A 100 -6.57 -3.88 3.44
N ALA A 101 -7.28 -2.97 4.12
CA ALA A 101 -7.11 -2.77 5.56
C ALA A 101 -7.56 -4.02 6.34
N ILE A 102 -8.75 -4.55 6.03
CA ILE A 102 -9.30 -5.76 6.68
C ILE A 102 -8.38 -6.96 6.44
N ALA A 103 -7.90 -7.15 5.21
CA ALA A 103 -6.98 -8.23 4.85
C ALA A 103 -5.69 -8.19 5.68
N GLN A 104 -5.18 -6.99 6.00
CA GLN A 104 -4.02 -6.84 6.87
C GLN A 104 -4.33 -7.26 8.32
N PHE A 105 -5.52 -6.94 8.85
CA PHE A 105 -5.92 -7.34 10.21
C PHE A 105 -6.07 -8.85 10.38
N GLU A 106 -6.50 -9.59 9.35
CA GLU A 106 -6.59 -11.05 9.41
C GLU A 106 -5.24 -11.74 9.67
N SER A 107 -4.14 -11.11 9.27
CA SER A 107 -2.78 -11.64 9.50
C SER A 107 -2.26 -11.42 10.92
N ILE A 108 -2.97 -10.66 11.76
CA ILE A 108 -2.49 -10.21 13.07
C ILE A 108 -2.87 -11.22 14.16
N THR A 109 -1.87 -11.75 14.86
CA THR A 109 -2.08 -12.56 16.07
C THR A 109 -2.65 -11.69 17.21
N LYS A 110 -3.59 -12.22 18.01
CA LYS A 110 -4.22 -11.51 19.15
C LYS A 110 -3.22 -10.81 20.09
N SER A 111 -2.02 -11.39 20.27
CA SER A 111 -0.96 -10.81 21.10
C SER A 111 -0.42 -9.47 20.57
N ARG A 112 -0.39 -9.26 19.25
CA ARG A 112 0.13 -8.03 18.63
C ARG A 112 -0.94 -6.98 18.36
N LEU A 113 -2.23 -7.33 18.48
CA LEU A 113 -3.35 -6.40 18.25
C LEU A 113 -3.22 -5.11 19.06
N ARG A 114 -2.79 -5.20 20.33
CA ARG A 114 -2.58 -4.04 21.20
C ARG A 114 -1.53 -3.08 20.62
N ILE A 115 -0.43 -3.61 20.09
CA ILE A 115 0.64 -2.81 19.48
C ILE A 115 0.09 -2.09 18.25
N TYR A 116 -0.60 -2.79 17.35
CA TYR A 116 -1.22 -2.18 16.17
C TYR A 116 -2.20 -1.05 16.53
N ILE A 117 -3.06 -1.25 17.53
CA ILE A 117 -3.99 -0.20 17.98
C ILE A 117 -3.22 1.04 18.48
N VAL A 118 -2.18 0.85 19.29
CA VAL A 118 -1.34 1.96 19.79
C VAL A 118 -0.68 2.70 18.63
N LEU A 119 -0.12 1.99 17.66
CA LEU A 119 0.52 2.58 16.48
C LEU A 119 -0.47 3.34 15.59
N ILE A 120 -1.69 2.81 15.39
CA ILE A 120 -2.75 3.48 14.63
C ILE A 120 -3.16 4.77 15.33
N ILE A 121 -3.40 4.72 16.65
CA ILE A 121 -3.75 5.92 17.43
C ILE A 121 -2.61 6.94 17.37
N ALA A 122 -1.36 6.50 17.50
CA ALA A 122 -0.19 7.37 17.41
C ALA A 122 -0.13 8.07 16.04
N VAL A 123 -0.34 7.36 14.93
CA VAL A 123 -0.39 7.95 13.59
C VAL A 123 -1.51 8.97 13.47
N ILE A 124 -2.72 8.65 13.94
CA ILE A 124 -3.87 9.57 13.89
C ILE A 124 -3.58 10.86 14.67
N VAL A 125 -3.10 10.73 15.91
CA VAL A 125 -2.76 11.88 16.77
C VAL A 125 -1.66 12.72 16.12
N MET A 126 -0.56 12.09 15.67
CA MET A 126 0.52 12.79 14.98
C MET A 126 0.03 13.48 13.71
N MET A 127 -0.81 12.83 12.90
CA MET A 127 -1.33 13.42 11.68
C MET A 127 -2.20 14.65 11.98
N LEU A 128 -3.13 14.56 12.94
CA LEU A 128 -3.99 15.68 13.34
C LEU A 128 -3.14 16.84 13.89
N SER A 129 -2.19 16.56 14.78
CA SER A 129 -1.31 17.58 15.35
C SER A 129 -0.40 18.24 14.32
N LEU A 130 0.30 17.44 13.49
CA LEU A 130 1.24 17.96 12.50
C LEU A 130 0.52 18.71 11.37
N SER A 131 -0.66 18.24 10.94
CA SER A 131 -1.43 18.89 9.86
C SER A 131 -1.89 20.32 10.20
N MET A 132 -1.91 20.71 11.47
CA MET A 132 -2.15 22.10 11.88
C MET A 132 -0.98 23.03 11.55
N PHE A 133 0.24 22.50 11.46
CA PHE A 133 1.46 23.29 11.28
C PHE A 133 2.12 23.08 9.91
N MET A 134 1.80 21.98 9.21
CA MET A 134 2.41 21.63 7.93
C MET A 134 1.41 20.98 6.97
N PRO A 135 1.71 20.96 5.65
CA PRO A 135 0.87 20.27 4.67
C PRO A 135 0.71 18.77 4.99
N SER A 136 -0.49 18.24 4.75
CA SER A 136 -0.85 16.85 5.09
C SER A 136 0.08 15.81 4.46
N TYR A 137 0.66 16.09 3.30
CA TYR A 137 1.62 15.18 2.64
C TYR A 137 2.96 15.06 3.35
N LEU A 138 3.38 16.08 4.12
CA LEU A 138 4.60 16.04 4.91
C LEU A 138 4.30 15.38 6.26
N ALA A 139 3.16 15.75 6.85
CA ALA A 139 2.67 15.18 8.10
C ALA A 139 2.55 13.65 8.03
N ILE A 140 2.00 13.10 6.93
CA ILE A 140 1.84 11.64 6.78
C ILE A 140 3.17 10.90 6.71
N LEU A 141 4.19 11.47 6.06
CA LEU A 141 5.51 10.84 5.97
C LEU A 141 6.23 10.81 7.32
N ILE A 142 6.15 11.92 8.07
CA ILE A 142 6.75 12.03 9.39
C ILE A 142 6.02 11.11 10.38
N ALA A 143 4.68 11.12 10.38
CA ALA A 143 3.89 10.25 11.24
C ALA A 143 4.15 8.76 10.95
N ALA A 144 4.23 8.38 9.67
CA ALA A 144 4.51 7.00 9.27
C ALA A 144 5.92 6.54 9.69
N THR A 145 6.94 7.37 9.48
CA THR A 145 8.33 7.02 9.83
C THR A 145 8.55 6.95 11.33
N ILE A 146 8.01 7.90 12.11
CA ILE A 146 8.09 7.87 13.58
C ILE A 146 7.30 6.68 14.14
N SER A 147 6.09 6.43 13.66
CA SER A 147 5.29 5.29 14.11
C SER A 147 5.97 3.95 13.79
N ALA A 148 6.57 3.82 12.61
CA ALA A 148 7.35 2.63 12.26
C ALA A 148 8.55 2.44 13.19
N ALA A 149 9.27 3.52 13.54
CA ALA A 149 10.38 3.46 14.49
C ALA A 149 9.93 3.05 15.90
N LEU A 150 8.80 3.60 16.39
CA LEU A 150 8.19 3.19 17.66
C LEU A 150 7.78 1.72 17.64
N GLY A 151 7.22 1.25 16.53
CA GLY A 151 6.82 -0.15 16.36
C GLY A 151 7.99 -1.16 16.39
N VAL A 152 9.21 -0.73 16.04
CA VAL A 152 10.42 -1.57 16.16
C VAL A 152 10.90 -1.69 17.62
N MET A 153 10.62 -0.69 18.45
CA MET A 153 11.07 -0.65 19.85
C MET A 153 10.13 -1.41 20.81
N MET A 154 8.90 -1.74 20.36
CA MET A 154 7.85 -2.41 21.14
C MET A 154 7.78 -3.90 20.81
#